data_AF-A0A833LHB5-F1
#
_entry.id   AF-A0A833LHB5-F1
#
_cell.length_a   1.000
_cell.length_b   1.000
_cell.length_c   1.000
_cell.angle_alpha   90.00
_cell.angle_beta   90.00
_cell.angle_gamma   90.00
#
_symmetry.space_group_name_H-M   'P 1'
#
loop_
_entity.id
_entity.type
_entity.pdbx_description
1 polymer ?
#
loop_
_entity_poly.entity_id
_entity_poly.type
_entity_poly.pdbx_seq_one_letter_code
_entity_poly.pdbx_strand_id
1 'polypeptide(L)'
;MNWSLAFEPLLSPLWLAAVLVPVAALVVAGLFFRRPGGLIRLAAFAALAIALLNPVLLDEEREPLKSVVALVVDRSQSQDIGERTAQTDSAVEELQTRLARFPQFEVRVVESGRAEAADDRTQTRLFGAAEQALRDVPPSRIACTVMVTDGQVHDAPAETGSLSGPLHVLVTGEEDEFDRRIRFERAPRFGIVGRPVDLTYRVLDTSGDGGTVTVRVLVNGEPIGTHEAVIGEEMPLELTIPNAGKNIVELSIETAPGELTDTNNRTIALLDGIRENLRVLLVSGEPHAGERTWRNLLKSDTAVELVHFTILRPPEKQDGTPINELSLIAFP
;
A
#
# COMPACT_ATOMS: atom_id res chain seq x y z
N MET A 1 -37.86 -28.89 -6.51
CA MET A 1 -38.76 -29.63 -7.42
C MET A 1 -39.77 -28.64 -7.96
N ASN A 2 -39.41 -27.96 -9.05
CA ASN A 2 -40.29 -27.02 -9.73
C ASN A 2 -40.83 -27.73 -10.96
N TRP A 3 -41.86 -28.54 -10.76
CA TRP A 3 -42.54 -29.20 -11.87
C TRP A 3 -43.39 -28.15 -12.58
N SER A 4 -43.15 -27.96 -13.87
CA SER A 4 -44.00 -27.11 -14.71
C SER A 4 -44.67 -27.96 -15.79
N LEU A 5 -45.96 -27.68 -16.04
CA LEU A 5 -46.71 -28.32 -17.10
C LEU A 5 -46.67 -27.40 -18.32
N ALA A 6 -45.96 -27.81 -19.36
CA ALA A 6 -45.92 -27.13 -20.64
C ALA A 6 -46.79 -27.86 -21.66
N PHE A 7 -47.41 -27.12 -22.57
CA PHE A 7 -48.15 -27.68 -23.71
C PHE A 7 -47.39 -27.36 -24.98
N GLU A 8 -46.90 -28.39 -25.66
CA GLU A 8 -46.17 -28.26 -26.93
C GLU A 8 -47.02 -28.83 -28.08
N PRO A 9 -48.08 -28.12 -28.51
CA PRO A 9 -48.99 -28.64 -29.52
C PRO A 9 -48.26 -28.88 -30.84
N LEU A 10 -48.45 -30.07 -31.43
CA LEU A 10 -47.80 -30.46 -32.69
C LEU A 10 -48.22 -29.59 -33.88
N LEU A 11 -49.37 -28.92 -33.76
CA LEU A 11 -49.94 -28.06 -34.79
C LEU A 11 -50.06 -26.63 -34.25
N SER A 12 -49.97 -25.65 -35.15
CA SER A 12 -50.26 -24.26 -34.78
C SER A 12 -51.68 -24.16 -34.16
N PRO A 13 -51.92 -23.22 -33.23
CA PRO A 13 -53.20 -23.13 -32.52
C PRO A 13 -54.43 -23.06 -33.44
N LEU A 14 -54.30 -22.40 -34.60
CA LEU A 14 -55.38 -22.30 -35.59
C LEU A 14 -55.74 -23.64 -36.23
N TRP A 15 -54.74 -24.43 -36.63
CA TRP A 15 -54.94 -25.78 -37.19
C TRP A 15 -55.44 -26.77 -36.13
N LEU A 16 -54.96 -26.65 -34.89
CA LEU A 16 -55.42 -27.46 -33.78
C LEU A 16 -56.91 -27.19 -33.48
N ALA A 17 -57.33 -25.91 -33.48
CA ALA A 17 -58.74 -25.54 -33.37
C ALA A 17 -59.57 -26.04 -34.56
N ALA A 18 -59.05 -25.91 -35.79
CA ALA A 18 -59.74 -26.36 -37.00
C ALA A 18 -60.02 -27.87 -37.01
N VAL A 19 -59.19 -28.69 -36.35
CA VAL A 19 -59.40 -30.13 -36.23
C VAL A 19 -60.26 -30.49 -35.00
N LEU A 20 -59.96 -29.93 -33.83
CA LEU A 20 -60.63 -30.33 -32.58
C LEU A 20 -62.06 -29.80 -32.46
N VAL A 21 -62.35 -28.58 -32.91
CA VAL A 21 -63.67 -27.95 -32.78
C VAL A 21 -64.77 -28.73 -33.53
N PRO A 22 -64.64 -29.08 -34.83
CA PRO A 22 -65.69 -29.82 -35.52
C PRO A 22 -65.88 -31.24 -34.95
N VAL A 23 -64.79 -31.91 -34.54
CA VAL A 23 -64.87 -33.24 -33.92
C VAL A 23 -65.56 -33.16 -32.56
N ALA A 24 -65.25 -32.14 -31.74
CA ALA A 24 -65.93 -31.90 -30.46
C ALA A 24 -67.43 -31.66 -30.67
N ALA A 25 -67.83 -30.86 -31.66
CA ALA A 25 -69.23 -30.61 -31.97
C ALA A 25 -69.99 -31.89 -32.35
N LEU A 26 -69.36 -32.79 -33.13
CA LEU A 26 -69.95 -34.09 -33.48
C LEU A 26 -70.10 -35.02 -32.27
N VAL A 27 -69.10 -35.03 -31.37
CA VAL A 27 -69.16 -35.81 -30.13
C VAL A 27 -70.27 -35.30 -29.20
N VAL A 28 -70.37 -33.97 -29.00
CA VAL A 28 -71.40 -33.34 -28.17
C VAL A 28 -72.80 -33.59 -28.74
N ALA A 29 -72.98 -33.43 -30.05
CA ALA A 29 -74.25 -33.75 -30.72
C ALA A 29 -74.60 -35.24 -30.54
N GLY A 30 -73.63 -36.14 -30.67
CA GLY A 30 -73.80 -37.58 -30.46
C GLY A 30 -74.25 -37.94 -29.04
N LEU A 31 -73.69 -37.28 -28.02
CA LEU A 31 -74.15 -37.42 -26.63
C LEU A 31 -75.55 -36.83 -26.42
N PHE A 32 -75.81 -35.65 -26.97
CA PHE A 32 -77.10 -34.96 -26.85
C PHE A 32 -78.26 -35.77 -27.47
N PHE A 33 -78.04 -36.32 -28.67
CA PHE A 33 -79.00 -37.20 -29.34
C PHE A 33 -78.97 -38.65 -28.84
N ARG A 34 -78.29 -38.94 -27.71
CA ARG A 34 -78.20 -40.25 -27.05
C ARG A 34 -77.84 -41.41 -28.00
N ARG A 35 -76.94 -41.17 -28.94
CA ARG A 35 -76.50 -42.22 -29.87
C ARG A 35 -75.69 -43.29 -29.12
N PRO A 36 -75.89 -44.59 -29.44
CA PRO A 36 -75.11 -45.66 -28.83
C PRO A 36 -73.61 -45.44 -29.09
N GLY A 37 -72.78 -45.65 -28.07
CA GLY A 37 -71.32 -45.45 -28.14
C GLY A 37 -70.83 -44.03 -27.89
N GLY A 38 -71.68 -43.11 -27.43
CA GLY A 38 -71.29 -41.71 -27.13
C GLY A 38 -70.12 -41.58 -26.13
N LEU A 39 -70.11 -42.39 -25.07
CA LEU A 39 -69.02 -42.39 -24.08
C LEU A 39 -67.67 -42.86 -24.67
N ILE A 40 -67.70 -43.86 -25.56
CA ILE A 40 -66.50 -44.37 -26.24
C ILE A 40 -65.94 -43.30 -27.18
N ARG A 41 -66.81 -42.58 -27.93
CA ARG A 41 -66.38 -41.48 -28.79
C ARG A 41 -65.83 -40.29 -28.01
N LEU A 42 -66.39 -40.00 -26.83
CA LEU A 42 -65.85 -38.98 -25.92
C LEU A 42 -64.47 -39.37 -25.41
N ALA A 43 -64.27 -40.62 -24.98
CA ALA A 43 -62.97 -41.11 -24.54
C ALA A 43 -61.93 -41.07 -25.68
N ALA A 44 -62.31 -41.46 -26.89
CA ALA A 44 -61.45 -41.39 -28.07
C ALA A 44 -61.07 -39.94 -28.42
N PHE A 45 -62.04 -39.01 -28.35
CA PHE A 45 -61.78 -37.59 -28.55
C PHE A 45 -60.87 -37.01 -27.47
N ALA A 46 -61.09 -37.35 -26.21
CA ALA A 46 -60.22 -36.93 -25.10
C ALA A 46 -58.78 -37.43 -25.29
N ALA A 47 -58.61 -38.69 -25.68
CA ALA A 47 -57.29 -39.25 -25.99
C ALA A 47 -56.62 -38.53 -27.17
N LEU A 48 -57.37 -38.25 -28.25
CA LEU A 48 -56.88 -37.48 -29.40
C LEU A 48 -56.49 -36.04 -29.00
N ALA A 49 -57.32 -35.37 -28.20
CA ALA A 49 -57.06 -34.02 -27.74
C ALA A 49 -55.81 -33.95 -26.86
N ILE A 50 -55.64 -34.90 -25.93
CA ILE A 50 -54.42 -35.00 -25.11
C ILE A 50 -53.19 -35.26 -25.99
N ALA A 51 -53.29 -36.16 -26.97
CA ALA A 51 -52.19 -36.44 -27.89
C ALA A 51 -51.80 -35.22 -28.75
N LEU A 52 -52.78 -34.41 -29.20
CA LEU A 52 -52.53 -33.21 -30.00
C LEU A 52 -52.04 -32.01 -29.18
N LEU A 53 -52.51 -31.87 -27.94
CA LEU A 53 -52.04 -30.85 -26.99
C LEU A 53 -50.65 -31.18 -26.44
N ASN A 54 -50.27 -32.46 -26.44
CA ASN A 54 -48.96 -32.98 -26.04
C ASN A 54 -48.46 -32.33 -24.73
N PRO A 55 -49.09 -32.63 -23.58
CA PRO A 55 -48.66 -32.12 -22.30
C PRO A 55 -47.31 -32.72 -21.92
N VAL A 56 -46.33 -31.87 -21.67
CA VAL A 56 -44.98 -32.26 -21.24
C VAL A 56 -44.82 -31.83 -19.78
N LEU A 57 -44.44 -32.76 -18.92
CA LEU A 57 -43.94 -32.42 -17.58
C LEU A 57 -42.47 -32.07 -17.73
N LEU A 58 -42.14 -30.80 -17.49
CA LEU A 58 -40.77 -30.32 -17.44
C LEU A 58 -40.31 -30.36 -15.98
N ASP A 59 -39.29 -31.15 -15.68
CA ASP A 59 -38.54 -31.06 -14.44
C ASP A 59 -37.31 -30.18 -14.70
N GLU A 60 -37.32 -28.98 -14.14
CA GLU A 60 -36.23 -28.02 -14.31
C GLU A 60 -35.18 -28.21 -13.21
N GLU A 61 -34.12 -28.94 -13.52
CA GLU A 61 -32.93 -29.05 -12.66
C GLU A 61 -32.08 -27.79 -12.81
N ARG A 62 -32.16 -26.88 -11.82
CA ARG A 62 -31.28 -25.72 -11.72
C ARG A 62 -30.18 -26.01 -10.70
N GLU A 63 -28.93 -26.00 -11.15
CA GLU A 63 -27.77 -25.94 -10.26
C GLU A 63 -27.38 -24.48 -10.02
N PRO A 64 -27.69 -23.90 -8.85
CA PRO A 64 -27.24 -22.55 -8.55
C PRO A 64 -25.71 -22.54 -8.44
N LEU A 65 -25.08 -21.62 -9.19
CA LEU A 65 -23.64 -21.42 -9.09
C LEU A 65 -23.28 -20.92 -7.70
N LYS A 66 -22.21 -21.48 -7.11
CA LYS A 66 -21.69 -21.01 -5.83
C LYS A 66 -21.17 -19.58 -5.97
N SER A 67 -21.53 -18.75 -4.99
CA SER A 67 -21.00 -17.40 -4.88
C SER A 67 -19.67 -17.45 -4.12
N VAL A 68 -18.71 -16.61 -4.50
CA VAL A 68 -17.35 -16.63 -3.93
C VAL A 68 -17.25 -15.55 -2.86
N VAL A 69 -16.69 -15.93 -1.71
CA VAL A 69 -16.30 -15.01 -0.62
C VAL A 69 -14.79 -15.00 -0.55
N ALA A 70 -14.17 -13.83 -0.73
CA ALA A 70 -12.74 -13.67 -0.50
C ALA A 70 -12.49 -13.32 0.97
N LEU A 71 -11.75 -14.16 1.69
CA LEU A 71 -11.27 -13.88 3.04
C LEU A 71 -9.79 -13.50 2.95
N VAL A 72 -9.49 -12.21 3.11
CA VAL A 72 -8.13 -11.68 3.04
C VAL A 72 -7.61 -11.47 4.46
N VAL A 73 -6.47 -12.08 4.76
CA VAL A 73 -5.85 -12.05 6.09
C VAL A 73 -4.56 -11.27 6.00
N ASP A 74 -4.45 -10.23 6.80
CA ASP A 74 -3.23 -9.47 6.98
C ASP A 74 -2.24 -10.26 7.86
N ARG A 75 -1.02 -10.43 7.36
CA ARG A 75 0.13 -11.08 8.00
C ARG A 75 1.36 -10.18 7.96
N SER A 76 1.16 -8.86 7.87
CA SER A 76 2.21 -7.87 7.97
C SER A 76 2.84 -7.86 9.36
N GLN A 77 4.02 -7.25 9.49
CA GLN A 77 4.76 -7.19 10.76
C GLN A 77 3.97 -6.50 11.89
N SER A 78 3.03 -5.61 11.56
CA SER A 78 2.18 -4.95 12.57
C SER A 78 1.12 -5.87 13.18
N GLN A 79 0.86 -7.03 12.57
CA GLN A 79 0.03 -8.10 13.16
C GLN A 79 0.80 -8.92 14.20
N ASP A 80 2.13 -8.92 14.18
CA ASP A 80 2.95 -9.63 15.17
C ASP A 80 3.02 -8.91 16.53
N ILE A 81 2.34 -7.76 16.67
CA ILE A 81 2.35 -6.96 17.89
C ILE A 81 1.29 -7.46 18.87
N GLY A 82 1.73 -7.78 20.09
CA GLY A 82 0.84 -8.21 21.18
C GLY A 82 0.11 -9.52 20.85
N GLU A 83 -1.20 -9.54 21.06
CA GLU A 83 -2.07 -10.70 20.83
C GLU A 83 -2.74 -10.70 19.44
N ARG A 84 -2.39 -9.75 18.56
CA ARG A 84 -3.06 -9.54 17.26
C ARG A 84 -2.99 -10.78 16.36
N THR A 85 -1.84 -11.46 16.28
CA THR A 85 -1.74 -12.72 15.51
C THR A 85 -2.73 -13.77 16.00
N ALA A 86 -2.85 -13.97 17.32
CA ALA A 86 -3.76 -14.95 17.90
C ALA A 86 -5.24 -14.54 17.68
N GLN A 87 -5.56 -13.25 17.80
CA GLN A 87 -6.88 -12.71 17.50
C GLN A 87 -7.25 -12.90 16.03
N THR A 88 -6.34 -12.59 15.11
CA THR A 88 -6.50 -12.79 13.66
C THR A 88 -6.73 -14.26 13.33
N ASP A 89 -5.92 -15.17 13.89
CA ASP A 89 -6.07 -16.62 13.68
C ASP A 89 -7.42 -17.13 14.17
N SER A 90 -7.83 -16.72 15.38
CA SER A 90 -9.12 -17.11 15.95
C SER A 90 -10.30 -16.56 15.14
N ALA A 91 -10.23 -15.30 14.69
CA ALA A 91 -11.25 -14.68 13.86
C ALA A 91 -11.37 -15.39 12.49
N VAL A 92 -10.25 -15.72 11.86
CA VAL A 92 -10.21 -16.44 10.58
C VAL A 92 -10.80 -17.84 10.73
N GLU A 93 -10.44 -18.58 11.78
CA GLU A 93 -10.99 -19.92 12.05
C GLU A 93 -12.50 -19.88 12.29
N GLU A 94 -12.98 -18.91 13.08
CA GLU A 94 -14.41 -18.74 13.34
C GLU A 94 -15.18 -18.35 12.07
N LEU A 95 -14.64 -17.44 11.26
CA LEU A 95 -15.24 -17.05 9.98
C LEU A 95 -15.34 -18.25 9.03
N GLN A 96 -14.28 -19.04 8.88
CA GLN A 96 -14.30 -20.25 8.06
C GLN A 96 -15.36 -21.25 8.58
N THR A 97 -15.42 -21.46 9.89
CA THR A 97 -16.40 -22.37 10.52
C THR A 97 -17.84 -21.90 10.30
N ARG A 98 -18.11 -20.60 10.41
CA ARG A 98 -19.44 -20.03 10.18
C ARG A 98 -19.82 -20.09 8.69
N LEU A 99 -18.89 -19.76 7.79
CA LEU A 99 -19.13 -19.78 6.35
C LEU A 99 -19.29 -21.21 5.80
N ALA A 100 -18.59 -22.20 6.37
CA ALA A 100 -18.72 -23.61 5.99
C ALA A 100 -20.14 -24.18 6.20
N ARG A 101 -20.97 -23.54 7.03
CA ARG A 101 -22.38 -23.92 7.23
C ARG A 101 -23.25 -23.60 6.02
N PHE A 102 -22.75 -22.80 5.09
CA PHE A 102 -23.48 -22.30 3.93
C PHE A 102 -22.89 -22.90 2.63
N PRO A 103 -23.43 -24.01 2.11
CA PRO A 103 -22.87 -24.70 0.94
C PRO A 103 -22.96 -23.90 -0.37
N GLN A 104 -23.74 -22.82 -0.39
CA GLN A 104 -23.85 -21.88 -1.50
C GLN A 104 -22.61 -20.97 -1.67
N PHE A 105 -21.72 -20.91 -0.66
CA PHE A 105 -20.52 -20.08 -0.71
C PHE A 105 -19.25 -20.91 -0.92
N GLU A 106 -18.38 -20.41 -1.78
CA GLU A 106 -17.00 -20.87 -1.95
C GLU A 106 -16.09 -19.84 -1.26
N VAL A 107 -15.46 -20.22 -0.15
CA VAL A 107 -14.57 -19.34 0.60
C VAL A 107 -13.15 -19.50 0.08
N ARG A 108 -12.52 -18.41 -0.33
CA ARG A 108 -11.12 -18.35 -0.75
C ARG A 108 -10.34 -17.55 0.26
N VAL A 109 -9.43 -18.21 0.97
CA VAL A 109 -8.56 -17.58 1.97
C VAL A 109 -7.26 -17.15 1.30
N VAL A 110 -6.89 -15.89 1.44
CA VAL A 110 -5.65 -15.33 0.91
C VAL A 110 -4.95 -14.57 2.02
N GLU A 111 -3.69 -14.89 2.26
CA GLU A 111 -2.83 -14.18 3.20
C GLU A 111 -1.98 -13.15 2.46
N SER A 112 -1.85 -11.94 3.00
CA SER A 112 -1.03 -10.86 2.45
C SER A 112 -0.13 -10.26 3.53
N GLY A 113 1.00 -9.65 3.16
CA GLY A 113 1.91 -8.99 4.11
C GLY A 113 3.20 -9.75 4.45
N ARG A 114 3.32 -11.03 4.09
CA ARG A 114 4.60 -11.77 4.11
C ARG A 114 5.25 -11.68 2.73
N ALA A 115 6.15 -10.72 2.52
CA ALA A 115 6.97 -10.67 1.30
C ALA A 115 8.05 -11.77 1.36
N GLU A 116 8.08 -12.67 0.38
CA GLU A 116 9.16 -13.66 0.22
C GLU A 116 10.46 -13.04 -0.36
N ALA A 117 10.40 -11.80 -0.88
CA ALA A 117 11.52 -11.14 -1.55
C ALA A 117 11.87 -9.80 -0.90
N ALA A 118 13.16 -9.63 -0.58
CA ALA A 118 13.76 -8.55 0.21
C ALA A 118 13.73 -7.14 -0.41
N ASP A 119 12.96 -6.89 -1.47
CA ASP A 119 13.05 -5.67 -2.29
C ASP A 119 11.76 -4.83 -2.32
N ASP A 120 10.61 -5.36 -1.87
CA ASP A 120 9.39 -4.57 -1.76
C ASP A 120 9.32 -3.99 -0.34
N ARG A 121 9.35 -2.65 -0.25
CA ARG A 121 9.15 -1.90 1.00
C ARG A 121 7.95 -2.50 1.73
N THR A 122 8.05 -2.69 3.05
CA THR A 122 7.01 -3.21 3.94
C THR A 122 5.68 -2.47 3.74
N GLN A 123 4.91 -2.87 2.73
CA GLN A 123 3.64 -2.26 2.33
C GLN A 123 2.58 -3.34 2.41
N THR A 124 1.58 -3.10 3.24
CA THR A 124 0.42 -3.97 3.36
C THR A 124 -0.51 -3.75 2.17
N ARG A 125 -0.48 -4.66 1.19
CA ARG A 125 -1.31 -4.63 -0.03
C ARG A 125 -2.46 -5.64 0.08
N LEU A 126 -3.59 -5.23 0.65
CA LEU A 126 -4.74 -6.14 0.86
C LEU A 126 -5.70 -6.13 -0.32
N PHE A 127 -5.89 -4.98 -0.96
CA PHE A 127 -6.80 -4.84 -2.10
C PHE A 127 -6.26 -5.58 -3.33
N GLY A 128 -4.96 -5.48 -3.60
CA GLY A 128 -4.31 -6.25 -4.66
C GLY A 128 -4.42 -7.76 -4.44
N ALA A 129 -4.30 -8.22 -3.18
CA ALA A 129 -4.49 -9.64 -2.84
C ALA A 129 -5.95 -10.09 -3.06
N ALA A 130 -6.93 -9.26 -2.68
CA ALA A 130 -8.35 -9.51 -2.93
C ALA A 130 -8.67 -9.61 -4.43
N GLU A 131 -8.17 -8.66 -5.23
CA GLU A 131 -8.35 -8.65 -6.69
C GLU A 131 -7.71 -9.87 -7.35
N GLN A 132 -6.52 -10.28 -6.89
CA GLN A 132 -5.86 -11.48 -7.38
C GLN A 132 -6.68 -12.74 -7.05
N ALA A 133 -7.27 -12.81 -5.86
CA ALA A 133 -8.12 -13.92 -5.43
C ALA A 133 -9.43 -14.05 -6.23
N LEU A 134 -9.91 -12.93 -6.78
CA LEU A 134 -11.19 -12.82 -7.48
C LEU A 134 -11.04 -12.66 -9.00
N ARG A 135 -9.82 -12.66 -9.54
CA ARG A 135 -9.54 -12.39 -10.96
C ARG A 135 -10.24 -13.34 -11.94
N ASP A 136 -10.45 -14.59 -11.55
CA ASP A 136 -11.15 -15.64 -12.32
C ASP A 136 -12.66 -15.71 -12.01
N VAL A 137 -13.16 -14.87 -11.11
CA VAL A 137 -14.56 -14.88 -10.66
C VAL A 137 -15.34 -13.77 -11.36
N PRO A 138 -16.42 -14.09 -12.09
CA PRO A 138 -17.31 -13.08 -12.66
C PRO A 138 -17.92 -12.19 -11.56
N PRO A 139 -18.08 -10.87 -11.78
CA PRO A 139 -18.60 -9.94 -10.76
C PRO A 139 -19.96 -10.35 -10.17
N SER A 140 -20.83 -10.98 -10.97
CA SER A 140 -22.14 -11.46 -10.51
C SER A 140 -22.08 -12.64 -9.54
N ARG A 141 -20.91 -13.30 -9.38
CA ARG A 141 -20.69 -14.42 -8.46
C ARG A 141 -19.97 -13.98 -7.18
N ILE A 142 -19.48 -12.75 -7.10
CA ILE A 142 -18.78 -12.28 -5.91
C ILE A 142 -19.82 -11.92 -4.86
N ALA A 143 -19.82 -12.66 -3.75
CA ALA A 143 -20.75 -12.42 -2.65
C ALA A 143 -20.30 -11.25 -1.78
N CYS A 144 -19.03 -11.28 -1.35
CA CYS A 144 -18.37 -10.21 -0.60
C CYS A 144 -16.86 -10.47 -0.46
N THR A 145 -16.15 -9.45 -0.01
CA THR A 145 -14.77 -9.55 0.48
C THR A 145 -14.77 -9.26 1.98
N VAL A 146 -14.14 -10.13 2.76
CA VAL A 146 -13.90 -9.95 4.20
C VAL A 146 -12.40 -9.76 4.40
N MET A 147 -11.99 -8.66 5.01
CA MET A 147 -10.60 -8.38 5.35
C MET A 147 -10.40 -8.43 6.86
N VAL A 148 -9.34 -9.08 7.32
CA VAL A 148 -8.91 -9.07 8.73
C VAL A 148 -7.56 -8.37 8.78
N THR A 149 -7.50 -7.18 9.40
CA THR A 149 -6.32 -6.27 9.39
C THR A 149 -6.33 -5.36 10.62
N ASP A 150 -5.26 -4.61 10.87
CA ASP A 150 -5.16 -3.59 11.91
C ASP A 150 -5.61 -2.20 11.40
N GLY A 151 -6.10 -2.14 10.16
CA GLY A 151 -6.61 -0.93 9.52
C GLY A 151 -5.57 -0.14 8.73
N GLN A 152 -4.29 -0.53 8.76
CA GLN A 152 -3.22 0.17 8.04
C GLN A 152 -2.92 -0.47 6.68
N VAL A 153 -3.70 -0.06 5.68
CA VAL A 153 -3.62 -0.60 4.32
C VAL A 153 -3.04 0.44 3.35
N HIS A 154 -2.01 0.06 2.58
CA HIS A 154 -1.26 0.98 1.73
C HIS A 154 -1.81 1.09 0.31
N ASP A 155 -2.65 0.14 -0.11
CA ASP A 155 -3.29 0.07 -1.42
C ASP A 155 -4.79 0.33 -1.37
N ALA A 156 -5.28 0.97 -0.29
CA ALA A 156 -6.67 1.36 -0.18
C ALA A 156 -7.05 2.34 -1.32
N PRO A 157 -8.09 2.04 -2.12
CA PRO A 157 -8.52 2.92 -3.20
C PRO A 157 -9.09 4.22 -2.64
N ALA A 158 -8.80 5.34 -3.31
CA ALA A 158 -9.33 6.65 -2.92
C ALA A 158 -10.87 6.74 -3.06
N GLU A 159 -11.46 5.92 -3.93
CA GLU A 159 -12.91 5.79 -4.11
C GLU A 159 -13.38 4.38 -3.80
N THR A 160 -14.43 4.25 -2.99
CA THR A 160 -14.98 2.96 -2.52
C THR A 160 -15.72 2.17 -3.62
N GLY A 161 -15.95 2.78 -4.79
CA GLY A 161 -16.75 2.22 -5.89
C GLY A 161 -16.02 1.23 -6.80
N SER A 162 -14.72 0.99 -6.60
CA SER A 162 -13.93 0.08 -7.44
C SER A 162 -14.08 -1.40 -7.08
N LEU A 163 -14.74 -1.72 -5.97
CA LEU A 163 -14.83 -3.07 -5.45
C LEU A 163 -15.96 -3.87 -6.11
N SER A 164 -15.66 -5.09 -6.51
CA SER A 164 -16.61 -5.99 -7.17
C SER A 164 -17.56 -6.70 -6.19
N GLY A 165 -18.04 -5.99 -5.16
CA GLY A 165 -18.95 -6.52 -4.13
C GLY A 165 -18.87 -5.78 -2.80
N PRO A 166 -19.71 -6.14 -1.82
CA PRO A 166 -19.63 -5.63 -0.46
C PRO A 166 -18.28 -5.94 0.20
N LEU A 167 -17.72 -4.96 0.92
CA LEU A 167 -16.52 -5.11 1.73
C LEU A 167 -16.88 -5.12 3.22
N HIS A 168 -16.39 -6.12 3.94
CA HIS A 168 -16.44 -6.20 5.39
C HIS A 168 -15.02 -6.18 5.92
N VAL A 169 -14.77 -5.38 6.95
CA VAL A 169 -13.45 -5.29 7.58
C VAL A 169 -13.59 -5.64 9.04
N LEU A 170 -12.79 -6.58 9.51
CA LEU A 170 -12.56 -6.86 10.92
C LEU A 170 -11.22 -6.24 11.29
N VAL A 171 -11.28 -5.22 12.15
CA VAL A 171 -10.09 -4.54 12.65
C VAL A 171 -9.61 -5.25 13.91
N THR A 172 -8.35 -5.68 13.95
CA THR A 172 -7.70 -6.25 15.14
C THR A 172 -6.98 -5.16 15.94
N GLY A 173 -6.94 -5.31 17.26
CA GLY A 173 -6.46 -4.28 18.20
C GLY A 173 -7.56 -3.74 19.12
N GLU A 174 -7.21 -2.75 19.93
CA GLU A 174 -8.11 -2.04 20.85
C GLU A 174 -8.42 -0.61 20.37
N GLU A 175 -9.57 -0.04 20.78
CA GLU A 175 -10.07 1.25 20.28
C GLU A 175 -9.18 2.45 20.65
N ASP A 176 -8.47 2.39 21.77
CA ASP A 176 -7.64 3.48 22.30
C ASP A 176 -6.12 3.22 22.11
N GLU A 177 -5.75 2.34 21.18
CA GLU A 177 -4.34 2.08 20.86
C GLU A 177 -3.70 3.28 20.18
N PHE A 178 -2.55 3.70 20.70
CA PHE A 178 -1.73 4.72 20.07
C PHE A 178 -0.28 4.26 20.00
N ASP A 179 0.41 4.76 18.98
CA ASP A 179 1.81 4.50 18.70
C ASP A 179 2.47 5.81 18.29
N ARG A 180 3.64 6.12 18.86
CA ARG A 180 4.42 7.28 18.46
C ARG A 180 5.50 6.85 17.48
N ARG A 181 5.82 7.78 16.59
CA ARG A 181 6.86 7.56 15.59
C ARG A 181 7.70 8.80 15.41
N ILE A 182 9.01 8.62 15.52
CA ILE A 182 9.97 9.65 15.15
C ILE A 182 10.57 9.36 13.78
N ARG A 183 10.70 10.38 12.93
CA ARG A 183 11.34 10.25 11.61
C ARG A 183 12.08 11.51 11.21
N PHE A 184 13.11 11.36 10.39
CA PHE A 184 13.74 12.48 9.71
C PHE A 184 12.91 12.92 8.49
N GLU A 185 12.61 14.22 8.40
CA GLU A 185 12.05 14.84 7.20
C GLU A 185 13.17 15.31 6.27
N ARG A 186 14.25 15.84 6.84
CA ARG A 186 15.46 16.25 6.12
C ARG A 186 16.70 15.83 6.88
N ALA A 187 17.45 14.90 6.32
CA ALA A 187 18.76 14.49 6.82
C ALA A 187 19.77 14.53 5.66
N PRO A 188 20.63 15.56 5.59
CA PRO A 188 21.70 15.63 4.59
C PRO A 188 22.62 14.41 4.68
N ARG A 189 23.02 13.87 3.52
CA ARG A 189 23.94 12.73 3.46
C ARG A 189 25.39 13.10 3.78
N PHE A 190 25.71 14.39 3.69
CA PHE A 190 27.06 14.92 3.88
C PHE A 190 27.03 16.12 4.80
N GLY A 191 28.04 16.24 5.66
CA GLY A 191 28.28 17.38 6.51
C GLY A 191 29.75 17.70 6.59
N ILE A 192 30.09 18.94 6.96
CA ILE A 192 31.48 19.34 7.12
C ILE A 192 31.87 19.13 8.56
N VAL A 193 32.97 18.40 8.78
CA VAL A 193 33.46 18.10 10.13
C VAL A 193 33.71 19.39 10.91
N GLY A 194 33.19 19.47 12.12
CA GLY A 194 33.33 20.65 13.00
C GLY A 194 32.44 21.85 12.61
N ARG A 195 31.58 21.73 11.60
CA ARG A 195 30.55 22.73 11.29
C ARG A 195 29.15 22.22 11.61
N PRO A 196 28.23 23.12 12.00
CA PRO A 196 26.84 22.76 12.20
C PRO A 196 26.19 22.32 10.88
N VAL A 197 25.38 21.27 10.97
CA VAL A 197 24.54 20.76 9.88
C VAL A 197 23.09 20.85 10.34
N ASP A 198 22.24 21.39 9.48
CA ASP A 198 20.81 21.48 9.73
C ASP A 198 20.11 20.18 9.30
N LEU A 199 19.43 19.56 10.27
CA LEU A 199 18.51 18.46 10.07
C LEU A 199 17.10 18.91 10.46
N THR A 200 16.11 18.15 10.01
CA THR A 200 14.72 18.34 10.40
C THR A 200 14.10 16.99 10.68
N TYR A 201 13.43 16.87 11.82
CA TYR A 201 12.73 15.67 12.22
C TYR A 201 11.29 16.02 12.62
N ARG A 202 10.43 15.00 12.65
CA ARG A 202 9.04 15.12 13.10
C ARG A 202 8.72 13.92 13.99
N VAL A 203 8.01 14.20 15.08
CA VAL A 203 7.35 13.17 15.89
C VAL A 203 5.88 13.13 15.50
N LEU A 204 5.36 11.93 15.26
CA LEU A 204 3.96 11.67 14.93
C LEU A 204 3.34 10.83 16.05
N ASP A 205 2.07 11.07 16.33
CA ASP A 205 1.26 10.27 17.24
C ASP A 205 -0.02 9.88 16.51
N THR A 206 -0.40 8.61 16.60
CA THR A 206 -1.56 8.04 15.90
C THR A 206 -2.89 8.54 16.48
N SER A 207 -2.91 8.88 17.78
CA SER A 207 -4.09 9.45 18.46
C SER A 207 -4.46 10.84 17.93
N GLY A 208 -3.50 11.55 17.32
CA GLY A 208 -3.66 12.95 16.92
C GLY A 208 -3.63 13.93 18.11
N ASP A 209 -3.34 13.45 19.32
CA ASP A 209 -3.20 14.32 20.48
C ASP A 209 -1.94 15.20 20.36
N GLY A 210 -2.14 16.50 20.55
CA GLY A 210 -1.04 17.45 20.64
C GLY A 210 -0.28 17.28 21.95
N GLY A 211 1.01 17.59 21.93
CA GLY A 211 1.84 17.51 23.13
C GLY A 211 3.30 17.77 22.84
N THR A 212 4.10 17.82 23.89
CA THR A 212 5.55 17.85 23.80
C THR A 212 6.15 16.53 24.23
N VAL A 213 7.21 16.11 23.55
CA VAL A 213 7.98 14.91 23.89
C VAL A 213 9.46 15.24 23.93
N THR A 214 10.18 14.62 24.86
CA THR A 214 11.63 14.74 24.95
C THR A 214 12.29 13.77 23.97
N VAL A 215 13.04 14.32 23.01
CA VAL A 215 13.83 13.58 22.04
C VAL A 215 15.28 13.54 22.50
N ARG A 216 15.83 12.35 22.67
CA ARG A 216 17.25 12.10 22.92
C ARG A 216 17.99 12.00 21.59
N VAL A 217 19.09 12.73 21.49
CA VAL A 217 19.94 12.75 20.29
C VAL A 217 21.29 12.12 20.61
N LEU A 218 21.63 11.08 19.86
CA LEU A 218 22.91 10.40 19.96
C LEU A 218 23.66 10.52 18.63
N VAL A 219 24.97 10.73 18.71
CA VAL A 219 25.87 10.69 17.56
C VAL A 219 26.94 9.66 17.83
N ASN A 220 27.01 8.63 16.98
CA ASN A 220 27.93 7.48 17.14
C ASN A 220 27.79 6.78 18.51
N GLY A 221 26.58 6.78 19.09
CA GLY A 221 26.29 6.19 20.40
C GLY A 221 26.59 7.10 21.60
N GLU A 222 27.15 8.31 21.38
CA GLU A 222 27.35 9.29 22.44
C GLU A 222 26.17 10.26 22.52
N PRO A 223 25.56 10.47 23.71
CA PRO A 223 24.46 11.41 23.87
C PRO A 223 24.96 12.85 23.74
N ILE A 224 24.42 13.58 22.76
CA ILE A 224 24.78 14.99 22.52
C ILE A 224 23.83 15.93 23.28
N GLY A 225 22.58 15.53 23.47
CA GLY A 225 21.60 16.31 24.21
C GLY A 225 20.18 15.79 24.09
N THR A 226 19.27 16.55 24.69
CA THR A 226 17.82 16.32 24.63
C THR A 226 17.13 17.56 24.12
N HIS A 227 16.12 17.39 23.25
CA HIS A 227 15.31 18.46 22.69
C HIS A 227 13.84 18.21 23.01
N GLU A 228 13.09 19.25 23.34
CA GLU A 228 11.62 19.15 23.37
C GLU A 228 11.08 19.32 21.95
N ALA A 229 10.29 18.34 21.51
CA ALA A 229 9.63 18.32 20.21
C ALA A 229 8.13 18.43 20.37
N VAL A 230 7.48 19.25 19.56
CA VAL A 230 6.01 19.31 19.48
C VAL A 230 5.56 18.20 18.53
N ILE A 231 4.62 17.36 18.99
CA ILE A 231 4.05 16.28 18.19
C ILE A 231 3.30 16.88 16.99
N GLY A 232 3.57 16.37 15.79
CA GLY A 232 2.99 16.80 14.51
C GLY A 232 3.77 17.89 13.78
N GLU A 233 4.65 18.64 14.47
CA GLU A 233 5.40 19.76 13.87
C GLU A 233 6.80 19.36 13.38
N GLU A 234 7.31 20.09 12.39
CA GLU A 234 8.70 19.93 11.94
C GLU A 234 9.64 20.65 12.92
N MET A 235 10.50 19.89 13.57
CA MET A 235 11.45 20.41 14.54
C MET A 235 12.84 20.52 13.89
N PRO A 236 13.49 21.71 13.93
CA PRO A 236 14.85 21.87 13.47
C PRO A 236 15.82 21.21 14.45
N LEU A 237 16.90 20.62 13.92
CA LEU A 237 17.96 20.00 14.70
C LEU A 237 19.31 20.37 14.10
N GLU A 238 20.09 21.18 14.82
CA GLU A 238 21.44 21.55 14.42
C GLU A 238 22.44 20.62 15.13
N LEU A 239 23.27 19.92 14.35
CA LEU A 239 24.30 19.02 14.88
C LEU A 239 25.68 19.32 14.29
N THR A 240 26.70 19.27 15.14
CA THR A 240 28.10 19.34 14.70
C THR A 240 28.68 17.94 14.58
N ILE A 241 29.21 17.62 13.41
CA ILE A 241 29.71 16.28 13.11
C ILE A 241 31.15 16.12 13.63
N PRO A 242 31.43 15.14 14.51
CA PRO A 242 32.72 15.04 15.18
C PRO A 242 33.81 14.45 14.29
N ASN A 243 33.48 13.45 13.46
CA ASN A 243 34.47 12.64 12.75
C ASN A 243 34.30 12.73 11.24
N ALA A 244 35.42 12.58 10.52
CA ALA A 244 35.38 12.36 9.08
C ALA A 244 34.92 10.93 8.77
N GLY A 245 34.18 10.74 7.68
CA GLY A 245 33.57 9.46 7.33
C GLY A 245 32.15 9.30 7.87
N LYS A 246 31.65 8.07 7.92
CA LYS A 246 30.26 7.78 8.32
C LYS A 246 30.03 8.09 9.81
N ASN A 247 29.06 8.95 10.09
CA ASN A 247 28.51 9.21 11.40
C ASN A 247 27.06 8.73 11.46
N ILE A 248 26.68 8.14 12.59
CA ILE A 248 25.34 7.63 12.84
C ILE A 248 24.65 8.61 13.78
N VAL A 249 23.61 9.28 13.28
CA VAL A 249 22.75 10.15 14.08
C VAL A 249 21.51 9.35 14.44
N GLU A 250 21.26 9.16 15.73
CA GLU A 250 20.10 8.46 16.25
C GLU A 250 19.23 9.43 17.05
N LEU A 251 17.94 9.42 16.78
CA LEU A 251 16.93 10.10 17.59
C LEU A 251 16.06 9.04 18.26
N SER A 252 15.82 9.20 19.55
CA SER A 252 14.91 8.34 20.30
C SER A 252 13.97 9.14 21.19
N ILE A 253 12.76 8.63 21.40
CA ILE A 253 11.79 9.14 22.37
C ILE A 253 11.50 8.08 23.42
N GLU A 254 11.09 8.51 24.61
CA GLU A 254 10.67 7.59 25.66
C GLU A 254 9.30 7.01 25.35
N THR A 255 9.14 5.71 25.61
CA THR A 255 7.87 5.00 25.47
C THR A 255 6.84 5.58 26.42
N ALA A 256 5.69 5.97 25.89
CA ALA A 256 4.58 6.47 26.68
C ALA A 256 3.83 5.32 27.38
N PRO A 257 3.22 5.57 28.56
CA PRO A 257 2.34 4.58 29.17
C PRO A 257 1.16 4.25 28.25
N GLY A 258 0.98 2.96 27.93
CA GLY A 258 -0.08 2.51 27.02
C GLY A 258 0.27 2.53 25.53
N GLU A 259 1.52 2.87 25.18
CA GLU A 259 1.98 2.82 23.80
C GLU A 259 2.14 1.39 23.29
N LEU A 260 1.70 1.14 22.05
CA LEU A 260 1.65 -0.18 21.45
C LEU A 260 3.05 -0.81 21.24
N THR A 261 4.02 -0.03 20.76
CA THR A 261 5.38 -0.52 20.54
C THR A 261 6.44 0.57 20.78
N ASP A 262 7.65 0.17 21.16
CA ASP A 262 8.81 1.06 21.24
C ASP A 262 9.63 1.10 19.93
N THR A 263 9.25 0.28 18.95
CA THR A 263 10.07 0.08 17.75
C THR A 263 10.08 1.32 16.87
N ASN A 264 8.98 2.05 16.83
CA ASN A 264 8.83 3.29 16.07
C ASN A 264 9.38 4.53 16.80
N ASN A 265 9.79 4.37 18.05
CA ASN A 265 10.34 5.43 18.90
C ASN A 265 11.82 5.74 18.66
N ARG A 266 12.43 5.12 17.65
CA ARG A 266 13.83 5.36 17.25
C ARG A 266 13.96 5.53 15.75
N THR A 267 14.82 6.45 15.33
CA THR A 267 15.17 6.65 13.92
C THR A 267 16.65 6.96 13.77
N ILE A 268 17.23 6.51 12.65
CA ILE A 268 18.67 6.60 12.39
C ILE A 268 18.89 7.27 11.04
N ALA A 269 19.78 8.25 11.01
CA ALA A 269 20.31 8.87 9.80
C ALA A 269 21.82 8.63 9.70
N LEU A 270 22.28 8.28 8.50
CA LEU A 270 23.70 8.13 8.18
C LEU A 270 24.19 9.41 7.49
N LEU A 271 25.18 10.05 8.09
CA LEU A 271 25.75 11.30 7.59
C LEU A 271 27.26 11.15 7.44
N ASP A 272 27.78 11.44 6.26
CA ASP A 272 29.21 11.33 5.95
C ASP A 272 29.92 12.68 6.17
N GLY A 273 30.86 12.69 7.10
CA GLY A 273 31.67 13.84 7.47
C GLY A 273 32.80 14.06 6.48
N ILE A 274 32.75 15.13 5.71
CA ILE A 274 33.82 15.53 4.80
C ILE A 274 34.66 16.61 5.49
N ARG A 275 35.99 16.50 5.36
CA ARG A 275 36.88 17.57 5.79
C ARG A 275 36.86 18.68 4.75
N GLU A 276 36.72 19.93 5.20
CA GLU A 276 37.04 21.06 4.34
C GLU A 276 38.56 21.15 4.18
N ASN A 277 39.01 21.37 2.95
CA ASN A 277 40.43 21.62 2.71
C ASN A 277 40.79 23.02 3.21
N LEU A 278 41.88 23.13 3.97
CA LEU A 278 42.42 24.41 4.41
C LEU A 278 42.90 25.18 3.18
N ARG A 279 42.26 26.32 2.89
CA ARG A 279 42.70 27.22 1.82
C ARG A 279 43.81 28.12 2.33
N VAL A 280 44.98 28.03 1.73
CA VAL A 280 46.16 28.82 2.10
C VAL A 280 46.57 29.69 0.91
N LEU A 281 46.67 31.00 1.15
CA LEU A 281 47.25 31.94 0.20
C LEU A 281 48.66 32.28 0.66
N LEU A 282 49.67 31.80 -0.08
CA LEU A 282 51.07 32.14 0.16
C LEU A 282 51.46 33.30 -0.75
N VAL A 283 51.82 34.44 -0.17
CA VAL A 283 52.30 35.62 -0.91
C VAL A 283 53.76 35.86 -0.56
N SER A 284 54.63 35.88 -1.58
CA SER A 284 56.06 36.08 -1.44
C SER A 284 56.50 37.32 -2.23
N GLY A 285 57.34 38.17 -1.65
CA GLY A 285 57.86 39.37 -2.33
C GLY A 285 59.09 39.11 -3.21
N GLU A 286 59.85 38.04 -2.94
CA GLU A 286 61.02 37.67 -3.73
C GLU A 286 61.22 36.14 -3.68
N PRO A 287 61.64 35.48 -4.77
CA PRO A 287 61.84 34.03 -4.76
C PRO A 287 62.93 33.63 -3.76
N HIS A 288 62.55 32.91 -2.70
CA HIS A 288 63.50 32.45 -1.69
C HIS A 288 63.40 30.94 -1.42
N ALA A 289 64.50 30.30 -1.03
CA ALA A 289 64.56 28.85 -0.83
C ALA A 289 63.61 28.34 0.27
N GLY A 290 63.34 29.16 1.30
CA GLY A 290 62.41 28.82 2.38
C GLY A 290 60.95 28.76 1.93
N GLU A 291 60.53 29.59 0.98
CA GLU A 291 59.19 29.57 0.39
C GLU A 291 58.97 28.26 -0.38
N ARG A 292 59.99 27.79 -1.11
CA ARG A 292 59.94 26.47 -1.76
C ARG A 292 59.70 25.36 -0.73
N THR A 293 60.34 25.43 0.43
CA THR A 293 60.14 24.48 1.54
C THR A 293 58.71 24.55 2.06
N TRP A 294 58.20 25.75 2.36
CA TRP A 294 56.81 25.95 2.83
C TRP A 294 55.78 25.50 1.80
N ARG A 295 55.93 25.86 0.53
CA ARG A 295 55.06 25.42 -0.55
C ARG A 295 55.06 23.92 -0.69
N ASN A 296 56.22 23.27 -0.66
CA ASN A 296 56.31 21.82 -0.80
C ASN A 296 55.68 21.10 0.40
N LEU A 297 55.88 21.64 1.61
CA LEU A 297 55.27 21.11 2.82
C LEU A 297 53.74 21.24 2.77
N LEU A 298 53.22 22.44 2.48
CA LEU A 298 51.79 22.70 2.39
C LEU A 298 51.12 21.93 1.24
N LYS A 299 51.79 21.80 0.09
CA LYS A 299 51.27 21.02 -1.06
C LYS A 299 51.33 19.51 -0.84
N SER A 300 52.14 19.04 0.12
CA SER A 300 52.24 17.60 0.43
C SER A 300 51.06 17.08 1.23
N ASP A 301 50.32 17.95 1.90
CA ASP A 301 49.10 17.59 2.62
C ASP A 301 47.88 17.68 1.69
N THR A 302 47.20 16.55 1.47
CA THR A 302 45.98 16.48 0.66
C THR A 302 44.82 17.31 1.22
N ALA A 303 44.88 17.70 2.50
CA ALA A 303 43.89 18.55 3.15
C ALA A 303 44.13 20.06 2.93
N VAL A 304 45.16 20.46 2.17
CA VAL A 304 45.52 21.87 1.95
C VAL A 304 45.38 22.26 0.47
N GLU A 305 44.55 23.28 0.22
CA GLU A 305 44.43 23.92 -1.10
C GLU A 305 45.31 25.19 -1.11
N LEU A 306 46.48 25.10 -1.74
CA LEU A 306 47.48 26.16 -1.76
C LEU A 306 47.46 26.96 -3.06
N VAL A 307 47.23 28.27 -2.95
CA VAL A 307 47.48 29.25 -4.02
C VAL A 307 48.73 30.04 -3.65
N HIS A 308 49.70 30.13 -4.56
CA HIS A 308 50.96 30.82 -4.32
C HIS A 308 51.20 31.92 -5.36
N PHE A 309 51.42 33.14 -4.87
CA PHE A 309 51.82 34.29 -5.68
C PHE A 309 53.20 34.79 -5.28
N THR A 310 54.03 35.05 -6.28
CA THR A 310 55.29 35.78 -6.08
C THR A 310 55.15 37.16 -6.71
N ILE A 311 55.16 38.20 -5.88
CA ILE A 311 55.07 39.59 -6.29
C ILE A 311 56.50 40.07 -6.60
N LEU A 312 56.92 39.97 -7.85
CA LEU A 312 58.30 40.28 -8.28
C LEU A 312 58.63 41.79 -8.29
N ARG A 313 57.72 42.67 -7.87
CA ARG A 313 57.89 44.13 -7.94
C ARG A 313 57.62 44.78 -6.57
N PRO A 314 58.65 45.39 -5.94
CA PRO A 314 58.46 46.26 -4.78
C PRO A 314 57.66 47.51 -5.18
N PRO A 315 56.77 48.05 -4.31
CA PRO A 315 55.98 49.26 -4.61
C PRO A 315 56.85 50.50 -4.87
N GLU A 316 58.09 50.48 -4.43
CA GLU A 316 59.05 51.59 -4.53
C GLU A 316 59.75 51.66 -5.91
N LYS A 317 59.64 50.63 -6.75
CA LYS A 317 60.32 50.54 -8.05
C LYS A 317 59.34 50.85 -9.19
N GLN A 318 59.24 52.11 -9.58
CA GLN A 318 58.47 52.54 -10.76
C GLN A 318 59.23 52.17 -12.04
N ASP A 319 58.57 51.37 -12.88
CA ASP A 319 59.06 51.00 -14.21
C ASP A 319 58.53 52.05 -15.21
N GLY A 320 59.40 52.67 -16.00
CA GLY A 320 59.04 53.73 -16.96
C GLY A 320 58.29 53.25 -18.20
N THR A 321 57.90 51.97 -18.24
CA THR A 321 57.24 51.33 -19.37
C THR A 321 55.74 51.68 -19.40
N PRO A 322 55.18 52.09 -20.55
CA PRO A 322 53.77 52.47 -20.68
C PRO A 322 52.82 51.33 -20.26
N ILE A 323 51.71 51.68 -19.57
CA ILE A 323 50.77 50.71 -18.94
C ILE A 323 50.18 49.73 -19.97
N ASN A 324 49.99 50.15 -21.21
CA ASN A 324 49.46 49.32 -22.30
C ASN A 324 50.43 48.23 -22.79
N GLU A 325 51.71 48.28 -22.41
CA GLU A 325 52.74 47.30 -22.76
C GLU A 325 53.04 46.31 -21.62
N LEU A 326 52.36 46.45 -20.47
CA LEU A 326 52.53 45.58 -19.31
C LEU A 326 51.44 44.50 -19.28
N SER A 327 51.80 43.24 -19.53
CA SER A 327 50.90 42.09 -19.39
C SER A 327 50.78 41.61 -17.94
N LEU A 328 50.41 42.50 -17.01
CA LEU A 328 50.24 42.16 -15.59
C LEU A 328 48.91 42.68 -15.09
N ILE A 329 48.17 41.80 -14.40
CA ILE A 329 46.92 42.13 -13.71
C ILE A 329 47.29 43.12 -12.60
N ALA A 330 46.83 44.36 -12.71
CA ALA A 330 46.90 45.31 -11.61
C ALA A 330 45.97 44.82 -10.48
N PHE A 331 46.49 44.76 -9.25
CA PHE A 331 45.68 44.50 -8.06
C PHE A 331 44.70 45.68 -7.85
N PRO A 332 43.45 45.45 -7.42
CA PRO A 332 42.51 46.52 -7.07
C PRO A 332 42.96 47.34 -5.86
#